data_AF-A0A1J5T0G0-F1
#
_entry.id   AF-A0A1J5T0G0-F1
#
_cell.length_a   1.000
_cell.length_b   1.000
_cell.length_c   1.000
_cell.angle_alpha   90.00
_cell.angle_beta   90.00
_cell.angle_gamma   90.00
#
_symmetry.space_group_name_H-M   'P 1'
#
loop_
_entity.id
_entity.type
_entity.pdbx_description
1 polymer ?
#
loop_
_entity_poly.entity_id
_entity_poly.type
_entity_poly.pdbx_seq_one_letter_code
_entity_poly.pdbx_strand_id
1 'polypeptide(L)'
;MALDINTLINQMVGAAKDSLGSNWPGIKDVATSSLTTIAQNLVDIEKMKIVGIITPEKAALLISMQKQAAKMAIATEVGLGILAAEAAINAALDVVRTAVNTAIGWTLL
;
A
#
# COMPACT_ATOMS: atom_id res chain seq x y z
N MET A 1 14.57 -3.93 -11.62
CA MET A 1 14.43 -2.46 -11.54
C MET A 1 14.12 -2.17 -10.08
N ALA A 2 14.93 -1.34 -9.43
CA ALA A 2 14.65 -0.97 -8.05
C ALA A 2 13.34 -0.19 -7.96
N LEU A 3 12.48 -0.54 -7.00
CA LEU A 3 11.31 0.24 -6.67
C LEU A 3 11.75 1.59 -6.06
N ASP A 4 11.28 2.68 -6.65
CA ASP A 4 11.48 4.01 -6.08
C ASP A 4 10.37 4.32 -5.07
N ILE A 5 10.76 4.47 -3.80
CA ILE A 5 9.82 4.68 -2.71
C ILE A 5 9.00 5.96 -2.87
N ASN A 6 9.62 7.05 -3.33
CA ASN A 6 8.94 8.33 -3.47
C ASN A 6 7.87 8.26 -4.56
N THR A 7 8.16 7.58 -5.66
CA THR A 7 7.24 7.34 -6.76
C THR A 7 6.06 6.49 -6.30
N LEU A 8 6.33 5.38 -5.58
CA LEU A 8 5.27 4.53 -5.02
C LEU A 8 4.36 5.33 -4.08
N ILE A 9 4.92 6.08 -3.14
CA ILE A 9 4.15 6.90 -2.20
C ILE A 9 3.26 7.88 -2.96
N ASN A 10 3.81 8.63 -3.90
CA ASN A 10 3.06 9.63 -4.66
C ASN A 10 1.92 9.01 -5.46
N GLN A 11 2.14 7.87 -6.12
CA GLN A 11 1.10 7.15 -6.86
C GLN A 11 0.01 6.61 -5.94
N MET A 12 0.39 5.95 -4.84
CA MET A 12 -0.53 5.37 -3.87
C MET A 12 -1.39 6.43 -3.19
N VAL A 13 -0.77 7.52 -2.75
CA VAL A 13 -1.46 8.66 -2.11
C VAL A 13 -2.39 9.35 -3.09
N GLY A 14 -1.97 9.53 -4.35
CA GLY A 14 -2.82 10.09 -5.41
C GLY A 14 -4.08 9.25 -5.62
N ALA A 15 -3.92 7.94 -5.83
CA ALA A 15 -5.04 7.03 -6.04
C ALA A 15 -5.98 6.94 -4.82
N ALA A 16 -5.43 6.91 -3.60
CA ALA A 16 -6.24 6.92 -2.39
C ALA A 16 -7.02 8.23 -2.24
N LYS A 17 -6.39 9.37 -2.53
CA LYS A 17 -7.04 10.69 -2.54
C LYS A 17 -8.22 10.71 -3.51
N ASP A 18 -8.03 10.22 -4.72
CA ASP A 18 -9.08 10.18 -5.74
C ASP A 18 -10.23 9.26 -5.30
N SER A 19 -9.91 8.12 -4.67
CA SER A 19 -10.92 7.20 -4.13
C SER A 19 -11.70 7.77 -2.93
N LEU A 20 -11.08 8.61 -2.11
CA LEU A 20 -11.68 9.13 -0.87
C LEU A 20 -12.41 10.46 -1.08
N GLY A 21 -12.06 11.20 -2.13
CA GLY A 21 -12.73 12.43 -2.53
C GLY A 21 -12.85 13.42 -1.37
N SER A 22 -14.10 13.78 -1.03
CA SER A 22 -14.41 14.74 0.03
C SER A 22 -13.95 14.32 1.43
N ASN A 23 -13.74 13.02 1.66
CA ASN A 23 -13.27 12.53 2.96
C ASN A 23 -11.75 12.68 3.12
N TRP A 24 -11.01 12.90 2.03
CA TRP A 24 -9.55 12.97 2.04
C TRP A 24 -8.97 13.98 3.06
N PRO A 25 -9.45 15.23 3.17
CA PRO A 25 -8.83 16.21 4.07
C PRO A 25 -8.80 15.79 5.54
N GLY A 26 -9.82 15.04 6.00
CA GLY A 26 -9.93 14.60 7.39
C GLY A 26 -9.00 13.43 7.74
N ILE A 27 -8.55 12.67 6.75
CA ILE A 27 -7.76 11.44 6.97
C ILE A 27 -6.43 11.41 6.23
N LYS A 28 -6.09 12.51 5.56
CA LYS A 28 -4.89 12.64 4.73
C LYS A 28 -3.65 12.15 5.46
N ASP A 29 -3.46 12.54 6.71
CA ASP A 29 -2.23 12.25 7.45
C ASP A 29 -2.14 10.75 7.79
N VAL A 30 -3.24 10.15 8.27
CA VAL A 30 -3.31 8.71 8.57
C VAL A 30 -3.21 7.86 7.32
N ALA A 31 -3.91 8.23 6.25
CA ALA A 31 -3.84 7.53 4.98
C ALA A 31 -2.44 7.62 4.37
N THR A 32 -1.82 8.81 4.37
CA THR A 32 -0.47 9.01 3.85
C THR A 32 0.56 8.20 4.65
N SER A 33 0.48 8.20 5.99
CA SER A 33 1.36 7.41 6.85
C SER A 33 1.21 5.90 6.60
N SER A 34 -0.04 5.43 6.50
CA SER A 34 -0.35 4.01 6.25
C SER A 34 0.17 3.56 4.87
N LEU A 35 -0.08 4.36 3.83
CA LEU A 35 0.38 4.07 2.47
C LEU A 35 1.90 4.16 2.34
N THR A 36 2.53 5.09 3.05
CA THR A 36 4.00 5.21 3.14
C THR A 36 4.60 3.94 3.74
N THR A 37 4.00 3.44 4.82
CA THR A 37 4.43 2.18 5.45
C THR A 37 4.31 1.02 4.46
N ILE A 38 3.20 0.91 3.73
CA ILE A 38 3.06 -0.14 2.70
C ILE A 38 4.12 0.00 1.60
N ALA A 39 4.34 1.22 1.08
CA ALA A 39 5.35 1.47 0.05
C ALA A 39 6.76 1.07 0.50
N GLN A 40 7.15 1.44 1.72
CA GLN A 40 8.42 1.05 2.32
C GLN A 40 8.56 -0.48 2.40
N ASN A 41 7.50 -1.16 2.83
CA ASN A 41 7.51 -2.62 2.93
C ASN A 41 7.59 -3.31 1.57
N LEU A 42 7.00 -2.75 0.51
CA LEU A 42 7.16 -3.28 -0.85
C LEU A 42 8.62 -3.19 -1.31
N VAL A 43 9.28 -2.06 -1.03
CA VAL A 43 10.72 -1.87 -1.30
C VAL A 43 11.56 -2.85 -0.47
N ASP A 44 11.20 -3.07 0.79
CA ASP A 44 11.93 -4.00 1.64
C ASP A 44 11.71 -5.46 1.23
N ILE A 45 10.52 -5.84 0.76
CA ILE A 45 10.26 -7.16 0.15
C ILE A 45 11.15 -7.36 -1.08
N GLU A 46 11.32 -6.35 -1.93
CA GLU A 46 12.23 -6.42 -3.08
C GLU A 46 13.68 -6.70 -2.61
N LYS A 47 14.16 -5.95 -1.61
CA LYS A 47 15.50 -6.18 -1.03
C LYS A 47 15.64 -7.58 -0.43
N MET A 48 14.65 -8.00 0.37
CA MET A 48 14.61 -9.33 1.00
C MET A 48 14.60 -10.45 -0.04
N LYS A 49 13.95 -10.23 -1.18
CA LYS A 49 13.95 -11.14 -2.31
C LYS A 49 15.34 -11.22 -2.95
N ILE A 50 16.02 -10.09 -3.13
CA ILE A 50 17.40 -10.05 -3.69
C ILE A 50 18.37 -10.84 -2.80
N VAL A 51 18.23 -10.74 -1.48
CA VAL A 51 19.06 -11.51 -0.53
C VAL A 51 18.56 -12.93 -0.26
N GLY A 52 17.43 -13.33 -0.86
CA GLY A 52 16.90 -14.70 -0.80
C GLY A 52 16.26 -15.10 0.55
N ILE A 53 15.87 -14.15 1.40
CA ILE A 53 15.33 -14.45 2.74
C ILE A 53 13.80 -14.53 2.79
N ILE A 54 13.10 -14.03 1.77
CA ILE A 54 11.65 -14.02 1.69
C ILE A 54 11.14 -14.90 0.54
N THR A 55 10.06 -15.63 0.81
CA THR A 55 9.35 -16.43 -0.20
C THR A 55 8.10 -15.68 -0.67
N PRO A 56 7.52 -16.02 -1.83
CA PRO A 56 6.28 -15.41 -2.30
C PRO A 56 5.15 -15.47 -1.26
N GLU A 57 5.01 -16.57 -0.54
CA GLU A 57 3.97 -16.78 0.47
C GLU A 57 4.17 -15.86 1.68
N LYS A 58 5.43 -15.73 2.14
CA LYS A 58 5.77 -14.82 3.25
C LYS A 58 5.55 -13.35 2.85
N ALA A 59 5.89 -13.00 1.62
CA ALA A 59 5.65 -11.66 1.10
C ALA A 59 4.14 -11.35 1.02
N ALA A 60 3.35 -12.28 0.50
CA ALA A 60 1.89 -12.15 0.43
C ALA A 60 1.26 -12.00 1.82
N LEU A 61 1.72 -12.79 2.80
CA LEU A 61 1.27 -12.68 4.18
C LEU A 61 1.61 -11.31 4.78
N LEU A 62 2.84 -10.83 4.57
CA LEU A 62 3.31 -9.54 5.08
C LEU A 62 2.46 -8.38 4.52
N ILE A 63 2.19 -8.38 3.21
CA ILE A 63 1.34 -7.37 2.58
C ILE A 63 -0.11 -7.48 3.07
N SER A 64 -0.65 -8.68 3.24
CA SER A 64 -2.00 -8.88 3.77
C SER A 64 -2.14 -8.27 5.17
N MET A 65 -1.17 -8.50 6.06
CA MET A 65 -1.17 -7.92 7.40
C MET A 65 -1.13 -6.38 7.36
N GLN A 66 -0.30 -5.80 6.49
CA GLN A 66 -0.18 -4.35 6.36
C GLN A 66 -1.42 -3.72 5.76
N LYS A 67 -2.05 -4.37 4.77
CA LYS A 67 -3.33 -3.96 4.20
C LYS A 67 -4.40 -3.90 5.30
N GLN A 68 -4.45 -4.91 6.16
CA GLN A 68 -5.41 -4.94 7.27
C GLN A 68 -5.13 -3.87 8.32
N ALA A 69 -3.85 -3.65 8.67
CA ALA A 69 -3.45 -2.59 9.59
C ALA A 69 -3.81 -1.20 9.05
N ALA A 70 -3.51 -0.91 7.78
CA ALA A 70 -3.85 0.33 7.12
C ALA A 70 -5.37 0.53 7.05
N LYS A 71 -6.14 -0.53 6.76
CA LYS A 71 -7.60 -0.48 6.73
C LYS A 71 -8.17 -0.09 8.08
N MET A 72 -7.68 -0.71 9.14
CA MET A 72 -8.10 -0.38 10.50
C MET A 72 -7.72 1.05 10.85
N ALA A 73 -6.49 1.49 10.57
CA ALA A 73 -6.03 2.85 10.85
C ALA A 73 -6.89 3.92 10.14
N ILE A 74 -7.18 3.71 8.86
CA ILE A 74 -8.01 4.64 8.08
C ILE A 74 -9.49 4.59 8.54
N ALA A 75 -10.01 3.42 8.89
CA ALA A 75 -11.39 3.28 9.35
C ALA A 75 -11.64 3.76 10.78
N THR A 76 -10.59 3.85 11.62
CA THR A 76 -10.71 4.41 12.97
C THR A 76 -10.83 5.93 12.98
N GLU A 77 -10.51 6.59 11.87
CA GLU A 77 -10.77 8.02 11.72
C GLU A 77 -12.27 8.30 11.62
N VAL A 78 -12.74 9.22 12.44
CA VAL A 78 -14.18 9.49 12.66
C VAL A 78 -14.84 9.89 11.33
N GLY A 79 -15.75 9.04 10.85
CA GLY A 79 -16.58 9.32 9.67
C GLY A 79 -16.30 8.46 8.43
N LEU A 80 -15.26 7.63 8.43
CA LEU A 80 -14.97 6.71 7.33
C LEU A 80 -15.43 5.28 7.66
N GLY A 81 -16.39 4.79 6.88
CA GLY A 81 -16.75 3.38 6.91
C GLY A 81 -15.60 2.49 6.42
N ILE A 82 -15.51 1.27 6.97
CA ILE A 82 -14.51 0.25 6.61
C ILE A 82 -14.44 0.03 5.09
N LEU A 83 -15.59 0.11 4.40
CA LEU A 83 -15.67 -0.07 2.94
C LEU A 83 -14.92 1.03 2.16
N ALA A 84 -14.98 2.28 2.62
CA ALA A 84 -14.29 3.38 1.98
C ALA A 84 -12.78 3.33 2.23
N ALA A 85 -12.36 2.93 3.44
CA ALA A 85 -10.96 2.63 3.74
C ALA A 85 -10.42 1.50 2.84
N GLU A 86 -11.20 0.43 2.66
CA GLU A 86 -10.84 -0.69 1.81
C GLU A 86 -10.73 -0.30 0.33
N ALA A 87 -11.68 0.50 -0.18
CA ALA A 87 -11.64 1.01 -1.55
C ALA A 87 -10.39 1.86 -1.80
N ALA A 88 -10.03 2.75 -0.87
CA ALA A 88 -8.87 3.61 -0.98
C ALA A 88 -7.55 2.83 -1.01
N ILE A 89 -7.41 1.82 -0.14
CA ILE A 89 -6.22 0.96 -0.12
C ILE A 89 -6.15 0.10 -1.39
N ASN A 90 -7.28 -0.44 -1.85
CA ASN A 90 -7.30 -1.20 -3.09
C ASN A 90 -6.90 -0.33 -4.28
N ALA A 91 -7.42 0.89 -4.40
CA ALA A 91 -7.03 1.84 -5.44
C ALA A 91 -5.53 2.17 -5.39
N ALA A 92 -4.99 2.39 -4.20
CA ALA A 92 -3.56 2.64 -4.00
C ALA A 92 -2.68 1.43 -4.40
N LEU A 93 -3.08 0.21 -4.06
CA LEU A 93 -2.34 -0.99 -4.44
C LEU A 93 -2.45 -1.29 -5.95
N ASP A 94 -3.60 -0.99 -6.55
CA ASP A 94 -3.86 -1.25 -7.97
C ASP A 94 -2.93 -0.44 -8.89
N VAL A 95 -2.71 0.84 -8.59
CA VAL A 95 -1.87 1.72 -9.41
C VAL A 95 -0.38 1.32 -9.38
N VAL A 96 0.08 0.67 -8.31
CA VAL A 96 1.47 0.21 -8.18
C VAL A 96 1.66 -1.27 -8.51
N ARG A 97 0.56 -2.03 -8.72
CA ARG A 97 0.57 -3.49 -8.91
C ARG A 97 1.59 -3.92 -9.97
N THR A 98 1.51 -3.34 -11.16
CA THR A 98 2.37 -3.74 -12.29
C THR A 98 3.84 -3.45 -12.00
N ALA A 99 4.16 -2.29 -11.41
CA ALA A 99 5.52 -1.92 -11.07
C ALA A 99 6.11 -2.87 -10.02
N VAL A 100 5.35 -3.15 -8.97
CA VAL A 100 5.73 -4.07 -7.88
C VAL A 100 5.95 -5.49 -8.39
N ASN A 101 4.95 -6.05 -9.08
CA ASN A 101 5.03 -7.44 -9.55
C ASN A 101 6.19 -7.62 -10.57
N THR A 102 6.46 -6.60 -11.39
CA THR A 102 7.60 -6.60 -12.32
C THR A 102 8.95 -6.52 -11.59
N ALA A 103 9.08 -5.66 -10.58
CA ALA A 103 10.32 -5.50 -9.82
C ALA A 103 10.65 -6.76 -9.02
N ILE A 104 9.65 -7.34 -8.36
CA ILE A 104 9.81 -8.51 -7.52
C ILE A 104 10.01 -9.77 -8.38
N GLY A 105 9.31 -9.87 -9.50
CA GLY A 105 9.38 -11.00 -10.45
C GLY A 105 8.37 -12.12 -10.19
N TRP A 106 7.34 -11.85 -9.38
CA TRP A 106 6.18 -12.71 -9.16
C TRP A 106 4.96 -11.87 -8.79
N THR A 107 3.76 -12.47 -8.86
CA THR A 107 2.51 -11.81 -8.49
C THR A 107 2.39 -11.68 -6.97
N LEU A 108 2.46 -10.45 -6.46
CA LEU A 108 2.28 -10.11 -5.04
C LEU A 108 0.99 -9.31 -4.79
N LEU A 109 0.70 -8.36 -5.68
CA LEU A 109 -0.46 -7.45 -5.63
C LEU A 109 -1.49 -7.76 -6.72
#